data_AF-A0A285ICC2-F1
#
_entry.id   AF-A0A285ICC2-F1
#
_cell.length_a   1.000
_cell.length_b   1.000
_cell.length_c   1.000
_cell.angle_alpha   90.00
_cell.angle_beta   90.00
_cell.angle_gamma   90.00
#
_symmetry.space_group_name_H-M   'P 1'
#
loop_
_entity.id
_entity.type
_entity.pdbx_description
1 polymer ?
#
loop_
_entity_poly.entity_id
_entity_poly.type
_entity_poly.pdbx_seq_one_letter_code
_entity_poly.pdbx_strand_id
1 'polypeptide(L)' 'MTKELTNLYQVGKSEAILETAKKLLKKKMNIDDIVEVTELSKEEIKRIKEQAQH' A
#
# COMPACT_ATOMS: atom_id res chain seq x y z
N MET A 1 22.87 -14.65 9.14
CA MET A 1 22.70 -13.19 9.35
C MET A 1 22.11 -12.46 8.14
N THR A 2 21.87 -13.11 6.99
CA THR A 2 21.33 -12.47 5.77
C THR A 2 19.79 -12.52 5.67
N LYS A 3 19.14 -13.48 6.34
CA LYS A 3 17.67 -13.64 6.28
C LYS A 3 16.91 -12.53 7.02
N GLU A 4 17.41 -12.07 8.16
CA GLU A 4 16.74 -11.02 8.95
C GLU A 4 16.74 -9.65 8.27
N LEU A 5 17.86 -9.27 7.63
CA LEU A 5 17.96 -8.03 6.85
C LEU A 5 17.05 -8.04 5.61
N THR A 6 16.92 -9.18 4.96
CA THR A 6 16.03 -9.34 3.81
C THR A 6 14.56 -9.19 4.22
N ASN A 7 14.17 -9.75 5.37
CA ASN A 7 12.82 -9.62 5.91
C ASN A 7 12.50 -8.17 6.31
N LEU A 8 13.41 -7.48 6.99
CA LEU A 8 13.22 -6.06 7.36
C LEU A 8 13.06 -5.15 6.15
N TYR A 9 13.86 -5.36 5.10
CA TYR A 9 13.76 -4.60 3.85
C TYR A 9 12.42 -4.83 3.15
N GLN A 10 11.93 -6.07 3.12
CA GLN A 10 10.61 -6.38 2.54
C GLN A 10 9.46 -5.77 3.35
N VAL A 11 9.54 -5.81 4.68
CA VAL A 11 8.54 -5.18 5.56
C VAL A 11 8.49 -3.67 5.33
N GLY A 12 9.65 -2.98 5.33
CA GLY A 12 9.70 -1.54 5.11
C GLY A 12 9.20 -1.11 3.73
N LYS A 13 9.48 -1.90 2.68
CA LYS A 13 8.94 -1.66 1.33
C LYS A 13 7.42 -1.80 1.31
N SER A 14 6.87 -2.84 1.94
CA SER A 14 5.42 -3.05 2.04
C SER A 14 4.72 -1.93 2.81
N GLU A 15 5.29 -1.47 3.94
CA GLU A 15 4.72 -0.36 4.70
C GLU A 15 4.71 0.97 3.91
N ALA A 16 5.78 1.27 3.19
CA ALA A 16 5.86 2.47 2.35
C ALA A 16 4.82 2.47 1.22
N ILE A 17 4.58 1.31 0.60
CA ILE A 17 3.56 1.13 -0.45
C ILE A 17 2.15 1.33 0.14
N LEU A 18 1.87 0.74 1.30
CA LEU A 18 0.59 0.91 2.00
C LEU A 18 0.33 2.36 2.43
N GLU A 19 1.33 3.05 2.97
CA GLU A 19 1.25 4.48 3.31
C GLU A 19 0.98 5.34 2.07
N THR A 20 1.62 5.02 0.95
CA THR A 20 1.39 5.71 -0.33
C THR A 20 -0.05 5.51 -0.80
N ALA A 21 -0.54 4.27 -0.83
CA ALA A 21 -1.92 3.96 -1.17
C ALA A 21 -2.94 4.73 -0.31
N LYS A 22 -2.74 4.78 1.02
CA LYS A 22 -3.59 5.55 1.95
C LYS A 22 -3.61 7.04 1.62
N LYS A 23 -2.45 7.64 1.32
CA LYS A 23 -2.35 9.06 0.96
C LYS A 23 -3.06 9.37 -0.35
N LEU A 24 -2.93 8.51 -1.36
CA LEU A 24 -3.62 8.68 -2.64
C LEU A 24 -5.15 8.52 -2.50
N LEU A 25 -5.60 7.56 -1.69
CA LEU A 25 -7.02 7.41 -1.34
C LEU A 25 -7.58 8.66 -0.62
N LYS A 26 -6.83 9.24 0.33
CA LYS A 26 -7.20 10.50 1.00
C LYS A 26 -7.33 11.67 0.02
N LYS A 27 -6.53 11.68 -1.05
CA LYS A 27 -6.63 12.66 -2.14
C LYS A 27 -7.79 12.39 -3.11
N LYS A 28 -8.62 11.37 -2.86
CA LYS A 28 -9.74 10.94 -3.71
C LYS A 28 -9.31 10.56 -5.14
N MET A 29 -8.08 10.06 -5.28
CA MET A 29 -7.58 9.54 -6.55
C MET A 29 -8.31 8.23 -6.92
N ASN A 30 -8.44 7.91 -8.21
CA ASN A 30 -9.15 6.72 -8.64
C ASN A 30 -8.39 5.46 -8.23
N ILE A 31 -9.13 4.38 -7.97
CA ILE A 31 -8.54 3.10 -7.58
C ILE A 31 -7.63 2.56 -8.70
N ASP A 32 -8.02 2.71 -9.96
CA ASP A 32 -7.21 2.27 -11.11
C ASP A 32 -5.85 2.97 -11.16
N ASP A 33 -5.82 4.30 -10.99
CA ASP A 33 -4.59 5.08 -10.97
C ASP A 33 -3.71 4.72 -9.75
N ILE A 34 -4.33 4.40 -8.60
CA ILE A 34 -3.61 3.97 -7.40
C ILE A 34 -2.97 2.60 -7.62
N VAL A 35 -3.69 1.66 -8.25
CA VAL A 35 -3.19 0.33 -8.61
C VAL A 35 -1.95 0.44 -9.50
N GLU A 36 -1.98 1.35 -10.49
CA GLU A 36 -0.83 1.58 -11.37
C GLU A 36 0.41 2.10 -10.61
N VAL A 37 0.22 3.00 -9.63
CA VAL A 37 1.33 3.60 -8.87
C VAL A 37 1.87 2.69 -7.79
N THR A 38 1.02 1.93 -7.11
CA THR A 38 1.41 1.14 -5.93
C THR A 38 1.60 -0.35 -6.25
N GLU A 39 1.24 -0.78 -7.47
CA GLU A 39 1.23 -2.19 -7.91
C GLU A 39 0.40 -3.12 -7.00
N LEU A 40 -0.48 -2.54 -6.19
CA LEU A 40 -1.39 -3.28 -5.32
C LEU A 40 -2.61 -3.70 -6.12
N SER A 41 -3.21 -4.82 -5.76
CA SER A 41 -4.47 -5.22 -6.38
C SER A 41 -5.61 -4.27 -6.00
N LYS A 42 -6.61 -4.16 -6.87
CA LYS A 42 -7.84 -3.39 -6.59
C LYS A 42 -8.49 -3.81 -5.27
N GLU A 43 -8.42 -5.09 -4.92
CA GLU A 43 -8.95 -5.62 -3.67
C GLU A 43 -8.18 -5.12 -2.45
N GLU A 44 -6.85 -5.09 -2.51
CA GLU A 44 -6.02 -4.52 -1.44
C GLU A 44 -6.31 -3.04 -1.24
N ILE A 45 -6.42 -2.27 -2.32
CA ILE A 45 -6.80 -0.85 -2.24
C ILE A 45 -8.18 -0.66 -1.61
N LYS A 46 -9.16 -1.51 -1.94
CA LYS A 46 -10.49 -1.49 -1.30
C LYS A 46 -10.41 -1.80 0.19
N ARG A 47 -9.68 -2.84 0.59
CA ARG A 47 -9.46 -3.17 2.01
C ARG A 47 -8.82 -2.01 2.78
N ILE A 48 -7.80 -1.38 2.20
CA ILE A 48 -7.14 -0.21 2.80
C ILE A 48 -8.12 0.97 2.94
N LYS A 49 -8.97 1.20 1.93
CA LYS A 49 -10.00 2.23 1.97
C LYS A 49 -11.01 1.98 3.09
N GLU A 50 -11.51 0.75 3.20
CA GLU A 50 -12.45 0.35 4.26
C GLU A 50 -11.85 0.52 5.66
N GLN A 51 -10.59 0.10 5.84
CA GLN A 51 -9.86 0.25 7.10
C GLN A 51 -9.55 1.72 7.47
N ALA A 52 -9.45 2.62 6.49
CA ALA A 52 -9.15 4.04 6.71
C ALA A 52 -10.39 4.90 7.01
N GLN A 53 -11.60 4.34 6.87
CA GLN A 53 -12.88 5.01 7.16
C GLN A 53 -13.47 4.64 8.53
N HIS A 54 -12.85 3.72 9.26
CA HIS A 54 -13.09 3.42 10.68
C HIS A 54 -12.08 4.17 11.55
#